data_AF-A0A9J7M827-F1
#
_entry.id   AF-A0A9J7M827-F1
#
_cell.length_a   1.000
_cell.length_b   1.000
_cell.length_c   1.000
_cell.angle_alpha   90.00
_cell.angle_beta   90.00
_cell.angle_gamma   90.00
#
_symmetry.space_group_name_H-M   'P 1'
#
loop_
_entity.id
_entity.type
_entity.pdbx_description
1 polymer ?
#
loop_
_entity_poly.entity_id
_entity_poly.type
_entity_poly.pdbx_seq_one_letter_code
_entity_poly.pdbx_strand_id
1 'polypeptide(L)'
;MRFRAVFVLVLVCALVLETEAWSRRRSYYTRRRSYYTRRRSFYTRRRTISASASCPAPYTAYPSIKYNCYPPYVHGEACWWRCPTGYRYHSGSPYRQCNNGRWTGTIMFCIYDVVSALFGK
;
A
#
# COMPACT_ATOMS: atom_id res chain seq x y z
N MET A 1 51.77 8.48 54.04
CA MET A 1 50.29 8.27 54.02
C MET A 1 49.57 9.06 52.92
N ARG A 2 50.06 10.23 52.48
CA ARG A 2 49.39 11.08 51.45
C ARG A 2 49.33 10.49 50.03
N PHE A 3 50.34 9.72 49.61
CA PHE A 3 50.36 9.08 48.28
C PHE A 3 49.25 8.04 48.05
N ARG A 4 48.88 7.28 49.09
CA ARG A 4 47.80 6.29 48.99
C ARG A 4 46.43 6.97 48.78
N ALA A 5 46.18 8.07 49.46
CA ALA A 5 44.93 8.83 49.31
C ALA A 5 44.80 9.45 47.91
N VAL A 6 45.89 10.01 47.39
CA VAL A 6 45.91 10.57 46.02
C VAL A 6 45.71 9.47 44.97
N PHE A 7 46.34 8.31 45.13
CA PHE A 7 46.18 7.17 44.21
C PHE A 7 44.75 6.63 44.19
N VAL A 8 44.11 6.53 45.36
CA VAL A 8 42.70 6.11 45.47
C VAL A 8 41.77 7.13 44.80
N LEU A 9 41.99 8.44 45.00
CA LEU A 9 41.20 9.48 44.33
C LEU A 9 41.33 9.43 42.80
N VAL A 10 42.53 9.18 42.28
CA VAL A 10 42.77 9.04 40.83
C VAL A 10 42.04 7.82 40.27
N LEU A 11 42.06 6.68 40.97
CA LEU A 11 41.34 5.47 40.56
C LEU A 11 39.83 5.67 40.57
N VAL A 12 39.28 6.34 41.59
CA VAL A 12 37.85 6.67 41.67
C VAL A 12 37.45 7.60 40.53
N CYS A 13 38.24 8.64 40.24
CA CYS A 13 38.00 9.54 39.11
C CYS A 13 38.02 8.80 37.76
N ALA A 14 38.97 7.87 37.56
CA ALA A 14 39.06 7.08 36.34
C ALA A 14 37.82 6.19 36.13
N LEU A 15 37.35 5.51 37.19
CA LEU A 15 36.14 4.68 37.15
C LEU A 15 34.88 5.51 36.85
N VAL A 16 34.74 6.69 37.46
CA VAL A 16 33.60 7.59 37.19
C VAL A 16 33.60 8.04 35.72
N LEU A 17 34.75 8.43 35.17
CA LEU A 17 34.87 8.81 33.75
C LEU A 17 34.51 7.67 32.79
N GLU A 18 34.87 6.42 33.12
CA GLU A 18 34.49 5.26 32.32
C GLU A 18 32.98 4.99 32.34
N THR A 19 32.33 5.14 33.50
CA THR A 19 30.86 4.98 33.61
C THR A 19 30.11 6.06 32.82
N GLU A 20 30.59 7.31 32.85
CA GLU A 20 30.03 8.39 32.06
C GLU A 20 30.19 8.15 30.56
N ALA A 21 31.37 7.71 30.12
CA ALA A 21 31.64 7.39 28.73
C ALA A 21 30.71 6.26 28.23
N TRP A 22 30.48 5.23 29.06
CA TRP A 22 29.54 4.16 28.77
C TRP A 22 28.09 4.65 28.67
N SER A 23 27.66 5.53 29.60
CA SER A 23 26.31 6.10 29.59
C SER A 23 26.04 6.93 28.32
N ARG A 24 27.02 7.73 27.87
CA ARG A 24 26.94 8.54 26.65
C ARG A 24 26.86 7.66 25.40
N ARG A 25 27.68 6.59 25.33
CA ARG A 25 27.61 5.61 24.23
C ARG A 25 26.23 4.94 24.18
N ARG A 26 25.71 4.47 25.32
CA ARG A 26 24.38 3.81 25.40
C ARG A 26 23.25 4.75 25.00
N SER A 27 23.31 6.03 25.41
CA SER A 27 22.35 7.07 25.00
C SER A 27 22.37 7.29 23.49
N TYR A 28 23.56 7.33 22.88
CA TYR A 28 23.69 7.44 21.43
C TYR A 28 23.06 6.25 20.68
N TYR A 29 23.39 5.01 21.09
CA TYR A 29 22.86 3.81 20.43
C TYR A 29 21.34 3.70 20.53
N THR A 30 20.76 4.02 21.69
CA THR A 30 19.30 4.00 21.87
C THR A 30 18.59 5.05 21.02
N ARG A 31 19.13 6.29 20.96
CA ARG A 31 18.59 7.36 20.12
C ARG A 31 18.63 6.99 18.63
N ARG A 32 19.76 6.43 18.18
CA ARG A 32 19.94 5.99 16.79
C ARG A 32 19.02 4.81 16.44
N ARG A 33 18.84 3.84 17.35
CA ARG A 33 17.88 2.74 17.19
C ARG A 33 16.43 3.24 17.12
N SER A 34 16.07 4.23 17.95
CA SER A 34 14.74 4.88 17.91
C SER A 34 14.49 5.55 16.56
N TYR A 35 15.49 6.25 16.00
CA TYR A 35 15.39 6.84 14.68
C TYR A 35 15.15 5.78 13.58
N TYR A 36 15.97 4.71 13.54
CA TYR A 36 15.83 3.67 12.52
C TYR A 36 14.50 2.91 12.63
N THR A 37 14.05 2.59 13.85
CA THR A 37 12.76 1.92 14.07
C THR A 37 11.59 2.81 13.65
N ARG A 38 11.58 4.08 14.04
CA ARG A 38 10.54 5.04 13.66
C ARG A 38 10.46 5.20 12.13
N ARG A 39 11.61 5.33 11.47
CA ARG A 39 11.69 5.44 10.00
C ARG A 39 11.19 4.17 9.31
N ARG A 40 11.53 2.97 9.81
CA ARG A 40 11.01 1.68 9.31
C ARG A 40 9.48 1.59 9.42
N SER A 41 8.90 2.05 10.53
CA SER A 41 7.44 2.08 10.73
C SER A 41 6.71 2.99 9.73
N PHE A 42 7.33 4.11 9.33
CA PHE A 42 6.77 4.97 8.27
C PHE A 42 6.79 4.28 6.89
N TYR A 43 7.86 3.54 6.57
CA TYR A 43 7.94 2.77 5.32
C TYR A 43 6.92 1.62 5.27
N THR A 44 6.73 0.87 6.36
CA THR A 44 5.77 -0.25 6.40
C THR A 44 4.31 0.21 6.40
N ARG A 45 4.01 1.35 7.04
CA ARG A 45 2.65 1.94 7.05
C ARG A 45 2.23 2.50 5.69
N ARG A 46 3.14 3.13 4.93
CA ARG A 46 2.80 3.62 3.57
C ARG A 46 2.59 2.47 2.59
N ARG A 47 3.38 1.39 2.71
CA ARG A 47 3.28 0.23 1.80
C ARG A 47 1.98 -0.57 1.97
N THR A 48 1.39 -0.54 3.16
CA THR A 48 0.15 -1.25 3.47
C THR A 48 -1.11 -0.55 2.95
N ILE A 49 -1.11 0.79 2.85
CA ILE A 49 -2.27 1.56 2.36
C ILE A 49 -2.39 1.48 0.82
N SER A 50 -1.28 1.48 0.08
CA SER A 50 -1.32 1.55 -1.40
C SER A 50 -1.51 0.20 -2.09
N ALA A 51 -1.10 -0.91 -1.47
CA ALA A 51 -1.10 -2.23 -2.11
C ALA A 51 -2.33 -3.09 -1.79
N SER A 52 -3.01 -2.85 -0.65
CA SER A 52 -4.10 -3.73 -0.19
C SER A 52 -5.48 -3.38 -0.76
N ALA A 53 -5.67 -2.15 -1.24
CA ALA A 53 -6.98 -1.67 -1.70
C ALA A 53 -7.13 -1.58 -3.22
N SER A 54 -6.03 -1.52 -3.98
CA SER A 54 -6.08 -1.28 -5.42
C SER A 54 -6.33 -2.56 -6.21
N CYS A 55 -7.26 -2.51 -7.16
CA CYS A 55 -7.57 -3.62 -8.04
C CYS A 55 -6.65 -3.67 -9.26
N PRO A 56 -6.37 -4.86 -9.82
CA PRO A 56 -5.72 -4.97 -11.12
C PRO A 56 -6.62 -4.41 -12.23
N ALA A 57 -6.04 -4.18 -13.42
CA ALA A 57 -6.83 -3.80 -14.58
C ALA A 57 -7.97 -4.81 -14.81
N PRO A 58 -9.23 -4.37 -14.93
CA PRO A 58 -10.36 -5.28 -15.06
C PRO A 58 -10.31 -6.00 -16.41
N TYR A 59 -10.50 -7.31 -16.39
CA TYR A 59 -10.65 -8.09 -17.62
C TYR A 59 -11.95 -7.73 -18.35
N THR A 60 -11.89 -7.55 -19.66
CA THR A 60 -13.02 -7.17 -20.52
C THR A 60 -13.21 -8.22 -21.60
N ALA A 61 -14.37 -8.89 -21.62
CA ALA A 61 -14.68 -9.84 -22.69
C ALA A 61 -15.00 -9.09 -23.99
N TYR A 62 -14.60 -9.65 -25.12
CA TYR A 62 -15.06 -9.18 -26.42
C TYR A 62 -16.40 -9.84 -26.76
N PRO A 63 -17.42 -9.11 -27.28
CA PRO A 63 -17.44 -7.69 -27.63
C PRO A 63 -18.09 -6.85 -26.51
N SER A 64 -17.29 -6.24 -25.63
CA SER A 64 -17.79 -5.27 -24.65
C SER A 64 -16.86 -4.05 -24.58
N ILE A 65 -17.44 -2.89 -24.27
CA ILE A 65 -16.72 -1.63 -24.16
C ILE A 65 -16.75 -1.18 -22.70
N LYS A 66 -15.57 -1.02 -22.09
CA LYS A 66 -15.39 -0.45 -20.75
C LYS A 66 -15.38 1.07 -20.82
N TYR A 67 -16.05 1.75 -19.89
CA TYR A 67 -16.05 3.21 -19.77
C TYR A 67 -16.16 3.66 -18.30
N ASN A 68 -16.03 4.97 -18.07
CA ASN A 68 -16.11 5.64 -16.77
C ASN A 68 -15.09 5.22 -15.71
N CYS A 69 -13.97 4.59 -16.10
CA CYS A 69 -12.89 4.29 -15.15
C CYS A 69 -11.52 4.22 -15.84
N TYR A 70 -10.49 4.67 -15.12
CA TYR A 70 -9.11 4.74 -15.60
C TYR A 70 -8.14 4.35 -14.48
N PRO A 71 -6.93 3.84 -14.79
CA PRO A 71 -5.91 3.63 -13.77
C PRO A 71 -5.55 4.95 -13.06
N PRO A 72 -5.26 4.94 -11.75
CA PRO A 72 -5.20 3.78 -10.86
C PRO A 72 -6.58 3.32 -10.34
N TYR A 73 -6.84 2.01 -10.36
CA TYR A 73 -8.11 1.43 -9.89
C TYR A 73 -8.08 1.20 -8.37
N VAL A 74 -8.35 2.26 -7.59
CA VAL A 74 -8.31 2.19 -6.12
C VAL A 74 -9.62 1.62 -5.55
N HIS A 75 -9.61 1.21 -4.27
CA HIS A 75 -10.82 0.75 -3.60
C HIS A 75 -11.93 1.80 -3.66
N GLY A 76 -13.14 1.37 -4.02
CA GLY A 76 -14.32 2.23 -4.21
C GLY A 76 -14.54 2.65 -5.66
N GLU A 77 -13.51 2.61 -6.51
CA GLU A 77 -13.63 2.91 -7.95
C GLU A 77 -14.56 1.93 -8.64
N ALA A 78 -15.34 2.44 -9.60
CA ALA A 78 -16.28 1.63 -10.33
C ALA A 78 -16.16 1.80 -11.84
N CYS A 79 -16.23 0.69 -12.54
CA CYS A 79 -16.18 0.62 -13.98
C CYS A 79 -17.53 0.19 -14.54
N TRP A 80 -17.85 0.70 -15.72
CA TRP A 80 -19.05 0.34 -16.45
C TRP A 80 -18.72 -0.33 -17.77
N TRP A 81 -19.63 -1.20 -18.21
CA TRP A 81 -19.55 -1.90 -19.48
C TRP A 81 -20.85 -1.74 -20.25
N ARG A 82 -20.70 -1.56 -21.56
CA ARG A 82 -21.81 -1.57 -22.52
C ARG A 82 -21.48 -2.43 -23.72
N CYS A 83 -22.52 -2.89 -24.40
CA CYS A 83 -22.35 -3.55 -25.68
C CYS A 83 -22.14 -2.50 -26.78
N PRO A 84 -21.27 -2.78 -27.77
CA PRO A 84 -21.18 -1.96 -28.97
C PRO A 84 -22.47 -2.05 -29.79
N THR A 85 -22.66 -1.08 -30.69
CA THR A 85 -23.78 -1.08 -31.64
C THR A 85 -23.83 -2.40 -32.42
N GLY A 86 -25.03 -2.97 -32.57
CA GLY A 86 -25.23 -4.29 -33.17
C GLY A 86 -25.14 -5.46 -32.21
N TYR A 87 -24.89 -5.20 -30.93
CA TYR A 87 -24.85 -6.22 -29.89
C TYR A 87 -25.77 -5.88 -28.74
N ARG A 88 -26.34 -6.90 -28.11
CA ARG A 88 -27.16 -6.75 -26.90
C ARG A 88 -26.54 -7.47 -25.71
N TYR A 89 -26.93 -7.01 -24.52
CA TYR A 89 -26.57 -7.65 -23.27
C TYR A 89 -27.06 -9.10 -23.26
N HIS A 90 -26.16 -10.01 -22.87
CA HIS A 90 -26.47 -11.42 -22.72
C HIS A 90 -26.38 -11.87 -21.26
N SER A 91 -25.22 -11.63 -20.62
CA SER A 91 -24.99 -12.07 -19.24
C SER A 91 -23.93 -11.21 -18.54
N GLY A 92 -23.81 -11.40 -17.22
CA GLY A 92 -22.78 -10.78 -16.38
C GLY A 92 -23.17 -9.42 -15.79
N SER A 93 -22.19 -8.67 -15.29
CA SER A 93 -22.45 -7.39 -14.61
C SER A 93 -22.02 -6.20 -15.46
N PRO A 94 -22.94 -5.29 -15.86
CA PRO A 94 -22.59 -4.04 -16.56
C PRO A 94 -21.88 -3.03 -15.66
N TYR A 95 -21.86 -3.28 -14.35
CA TYR A 95 -21.22 -2.47 -13.33
C TYR A 95 -20.36 -3.36 -12.44
N ARG A 96 -19.11 -2.97 -12.22
CA ARG A 96 -18.22 -3.64 -11.26
C ARG A 96 -17.44 -2.62 -10.47
N GLN A 97 -17.35 -2.82 -9.16
CA GLN A 97 -16.66 -1.94 -8.23
C GLN A 97 -15.43 -2.63 -7.65
N CYS A 98 -14.35 -1.88 -7.45
CA CYS A 98 -13.16 -2.36 -6.79
C CYS A 98 -13.38 -2.41 -5.28
N ASN A 99 -13.46 -3.61 -4.71
CA ASN A 99 -13.57 -3.83 -3.29
C ASN A 99 -12.30 -4.52 -2.76
N ASN A 100 -11.44 -3.77 -2.06
CA ASN A 100 -10.21 -4.26 -1.43
C ASN A 100 -9.36 -5.16 -2.35
N GLY A 101 -9.04 -4.66 -3.55
CA GLY A 101 -8.21 -5.37 -4.53
C GLY A 101 -8.94 -6.41 -5.39
N ARG A 102 -10.25 -6.60 -5.22
CA ARG A 102 -11.07 -7.49 -6.06
C ARG A 102 -12.24 -6.74 -6.70
N TRP A 103 -12.48 -7.00 -7.98
CA TRP A 103 -13.67 -6.50 -8.65
C TRP A 103 -14.91 -7.29 -8.22
N THR A 104 -15.99 -6.58 -7.90
CA THR A 104 -17.30 -7.18 -7.66
C THR A 104 -17.96 -7.59 -8.99
N GLY A 105 -18.96 -8.47 -8.91
CA GLY A 105 -19.73 -8.90 -10.09
C GLY A 105 -18.98 -9.86 -11.02
N THR A 106 -19.57 -10.11 -12.18
CA THR A 106 -19.05 -11.06 -13.19
C THR A 106 -18.78 -10.35 -14.51
N ILE A 107 -17.97 -10.99 -15.37
CA ILE A 107 -17.61 -10.43 -16.68
C ILE A 107 -18.88 -10.33 -17.54
N MET A 108 -19.11 -9.15 -18.12
CA MET A 108 -20.25 -8.93 -19.01
C MET A 108 -19.98 -9.50 -20.40
N PHE A 109 -20.97 -10.21 -20.96
CA PHE A 109 -20.95 -10.74 -22.32
C PHE A 109 -22.06 -10.13 -23.16
N CYS A 110 -21.74 -9.87 -24.43
CA CYS A 110 -22.65 -9.36 -25.42
C CYS A 110 -22.76 -10.35 -26.58
N ILE A 111 -23.96 -10.46 -27.14
CA ILE A 111 -24.22 -11.29 -28.33
C ILE A 111 -24.68 -10.40 -29.47
N TYR A 112 -24.32 -10.78 -30.70
CA TYR A 112 -24.78 -10.08 -31.88
C TYR A 112 -26.30 -10.15 -31.96
N ASP A 113 -26.93 -9.02 -32.26
CA ASP A 113 -28.37 -8.92 -32.36
C ASP A 113 -28.76 -8.08 -33.57
N VAL A 114 -29.53 -8.70 -34.47
CA VAL A 114 -29.92 -8.09 -35.75
C VAL A 114 -30.77 -6.84 -35.52
N VAL A 115 -31.61 -6.83 -34.48
CA VAL A 115 -32.44 -5.67 -34.14
C VAL A 115 -31.54 -4.53 -33.63
N SER A 116 -30.60 -4.80 -32.71
CA SER A 116 -29.61 -3.80 -32.28
C SER A 116 -28.76 -3.26 -33.45
N ALA A 117 -28.47 -4.09 -34.45
CA ALA A 117 -27.67 -3.69 -35.62
C ALA A 117 -28.42 -2.76 -36.55
N LEU A 118 -29.70 -3.02 -36.79
CA LEU A 118 -30.54 -2.23 -37.70
C LEU A 118 -31.04 -0.94 -37.06
N PHE A 119 -31.31 -0.96 -35.75
CA PHE A 119 -31.93 0.16 -35.05
C PHE A 119 -30.97 0.97 -34.16
N GLY A 120 -29.67 0.65 -34.18
CA GLY A 120 -28.62 1.49 -33.58
C GLY A 120 -28.75 1.69 -32.08
N LYS A 121 -29.16 0.65 -31.33
CA LYS A 121 -29.16 0.67 -29.86
C LYS A 121 -27.86 0.15 -29.29
#